data_AF-A0A7S1CMX3-F1
#
_entry.id   AF-A0A7S1CMX3-F1
#
_cell.length_a   1.000
_cell.length_b   1.000
_cell.length_c   1.000
_cell.angle_alpha   90.00
_cell.angle_beta   90.00
_cell.angle_gamma   90.00
#
_symmetry.space_group_name_H-M   'P 1'
#
loop_
_entity.id
_entity.type
_entity.pdbx_description
1 polymer ?
#
loop_
_entity_poly.entity_id
_entity_poly.type
_entity_poly.pdbx_seq_one_letter_code
_entity_poly.pdbx_strand_id
1 'polypeptide(L)'
;WGVNLPAHLVVVKGTEFFDGRLGRYVDFAVTDVLQMMGRAGRPQFDTQGVAMILVHEPKKNFYRKFLYEPFPVESQLKAHHALHDALNAEIAGNAIKSRADAAEYLTWTYFFRRLCANPSYYDCEDGSPDGIRVFLDELIEG
;
A
#
# COMPACT_ATOMS: atom_id res chain seq x y z
N TRP A 1 -14.06 2.78 -9.99
CA TRP A 1 -14.95 2.10 -9.03
C TRP A 1 -16.12 3.01 -8.70
N GLY A 2 -17.29 2.87 -9.31
CA GLY A 2 -18.30 3.95 -9.24
C GLY A 2 -19.76 3.54 -9.38
N VAL A 3 -20.11 2.27 -9.16
CA VAL A 3 -21.50 1.82 -9.19
C VAL A 3 -21.84 1.19 -7.84
N ASN A 4 -22.88 1.71 -7.18
CA ASN A 4 -23.37 1.16 -5.93
C ASN A 4 -24.44 0.08 -6.21
N LEU A 5 -23.98 -1.12 -6.54
CA LEU A 5 -24.85 -2.27 -6.78
C LEU A 5 -24.43 -3.43 -5.86
N PRO A 6 -24.98 -3.50 -4.62
CA PRO A 6 -24.72 -4.62 -3.73
C PRO A 6 -25.48 -5.87 -4.20
N ALA A 7 -24.87 -7.04 -4.04
CA ALA A 7 -25.44 -8.33 -4.42
C ALA A 7 -25.32 -9.34 -3.28
N HIS A 8 -26.25 -10.30 -3.19
CA HIS A 8 -26.16 -11.34 -2.17
C HIS A 8 -24.91 -12.21 -2.35
N LEU A 9 -24.63 -12.59 -3.61
CA LEU A 9 -23.46 -13.37 -4.01
C LEU A 9 -22.60 -12.56 -4.99
N VAL A 10 -21.30 -12.46 -4.69
CA VAL A 10 -20.30 -11.94 -5.63
C VAL A 10 -19.32 -13.05 -5.98
N VAL A 11 -19.07 -13.26 -7.26
CA VAL A 11 -18.08 -14.21 -7.76
C VAL A 11 -16.94 -13.44 -8.42
N VAL A 12 -15.73 -13.55 -7.87
CA VAL A 12 -14.50 -13.03 -8.47
C VAL A 12 -13.85 -14.16 -9.24
N LYS A 13 -13.98 -14.13 -10.57
CA LYS A 13 -13.43 -15.16 -11.45
C LYS A 13 -12.02 -14.77 -11.91
N GLY A 14 -11.01 -15.40 -11.33
CA GLY A 14 -9.61 -15.11 -11.61
C GLY A 14 -9.14 -13.87 -10.84
N THR A 15 -7.86 -13.87 -10.45
CA THR A 15 -7.25 -12.77 -9.70
C THR A 15 -6.09 -12.12 -10.46
N GLU A 16 -6.10 -12.27 -11.78
CA GLU A 16 -5.03 -11.86 -12.67
C GLU A 16 -5.62 -11.16 -13.90
N PHE A 17 -4.84 -10.24 -14.47
CA PHE A 17 -5.14 -9.63 -15.75
C PHE A 17 -3.88 -9.58 -16.62
N PHE A 18 -4.07 -9.50 -17.93
CA PHE A 18 -2.94 -9.37 -18.85
C PHE A 18 -2.48 -7.91 -18.94
N ASP A 19 -1.25 -7.63 -18.53
CA ASP A 19 -0.62 -6.33 -18.76
C ASP A 19 0.11 -6.33 -20.10
N GLY A 20 -0.44 -5.61 -21.08
CA GLY A 20 0.14 -5.51 -22.42
C GLY A 20 1.50 -4.81 -22.47
N ARG A 21 1.84 -3.99 -21.46
CA ARG A 21 3.17 -3.34 -21.38
C ARG A 21 4.24 -4.32 -20.95
N LEU A 22 3.89 -5.24 -20.05
CA LEU A 22 4.79 -6.27 -19.52
C LEU A 22 4.72 -7.59 -20.31
N GLY A 23 3.73 -7.75 -21.18
CA GLY A 23 3.52 -8.95 -21.99
C GLY A 23 3.18 -10.20 -21.19
N ARG A 24 2.63 -10.05 -19.98
CA ARG A 24 2.37 -11.16 -19.05
C ARG A 24 1.12 -10.93 -18.22
N TYR A 25 0.60 -12.00 -17.64
CA TYR A 25 -0.40 -11.91 -16.59
C TYR A 25 0.23 -11.38 -15.30
N VAL A 26 -0.44 -10.42 -14.69
CA VAL A 26 -0.08 -9.82 -13.41
C VAL A 26 -1.26 -9.94 -12.46
N ASP A 27 -0.96 -10.06 -11.18
CA ASP A 27 -1.98 -10.13 -10.14
C ASP A 27 -2.71 -8.79 -9.97
N PHE A 28 -4.01 -8.87 -9.65
CA PHE A 28 -4.70 -7.70 -9.12
C PHE A 28 -4.08 -7.28 -7.79
N ALA A 29 -4.15 -5.97 -7.50
CA ALA A 29 -3.90 -5.50 -6.15
C ALA A 29 -4.93 -6.14 -5.20
N VAL A 30 -4.50 -6.57 -4.02
CA VAL A 30 -5.38 -7.20 -3.01
C VAL A 30 -6.54 -6.27 -2.64
N THR A 31 -6.29 -4.95 -2.63
CA THR A 31 -7.31 -3.92 -2.42
C THR A 31 -8.45 -3.99 -3.43
N ASP A 32 -8.16 -4.30 -4.69
CA ASP A 32 -9.18 -4.42 -5.73
C ASP A 32 -10.06 -5.65 -5.49
N VAL A 33 -9.45 -6.76 -5.09
CA VAL A 33 -10.19 -7.99 -4.72
C VAL A 33 -11.06 -7.75 -3.48
N LEU A 34 -10.54 -7.02 -2.48
CA LEU A 34 -11.32 -6.61 -1.31
C LEU A 34 -12.49 -5.70 -1.69
N GLN A 35 -12.29 -4.77 -2.62
CA GLN A 35 -13.36 -3.90 -3.13
C GLN A 35 -14.44 -4.69 -3.90
N MET A 36 -14.04 -5.71 -4.68
CA MET A 36 -14.99 -6.61 -5.35
C MET A 36 -15.79 -7.40 -4.31
N MET A 37 -15.11 -8.00 -3.33
CA MET A 37 -15.75 -8.73 -2.23
C MET A 37 -16.69 -7.85 -1.42
N GLY A 38 -16.35 -6.59 -1.17
CA GLY A 38 -17.17 -5.64 -0.42
C GLY A 38 -18.52 -5.31 -1.06
N ARG A 39 -18.77 -5.76 -2.29
CA ARG A 39 -20.11 -5.70 -2.92
C ARG A 39 -21.03 -6.84 -2.48
N ALA A 40 -20.49 -7.87 -1.83
CA ALA A 40 -21.26 -8.97 -1.29
C ALA A 40 -22.00 -8.55 -0.02
N GLY A 41 -23.29 -8.85 0.03
CA GLY A 41 -24.20 -8.47 1.10
C GLY A 41 -24.97 -7.21 0.76
N ARG A 42 -26.30 -7.31 0.89
CA ARG A 42 -27.22 -6.17 0.75
C ARG A 42 -27.67 -5.74 2.14
N PRO A 43 -27.18 -4.60 2.66
CA PRO A 43 -27.65 -4.07 3.94
C PRO A 43 -29.18 -3.97 3.91
N GLN A 44 -29.84 -4.33 5.00
CA GLN A 44 -31.31 -4.34 5.18
C GLN A 44 -32.09 -5.49 4.49
N PHE A 45 -31.52 -6.18 3.49
CA PHE A 45 -32.22 -7.25 2.77
C PHE A 45 -31.72 -8.65 3.13
N ASP A 46 -30.41 -8.81 3.30
CA ASP A 46 -29.79 -10.11 3.57
C ASP A 46 -29.18 -10.14 4.99
N THR A 47 -29.23 -11.30 5.64
CA THR A 47 -28.56 -11.54 6.93
C THR A 47 -27.07 -11.84 6.78
N GLN A 48 -26.66 -12.26 5.59
CA GLN A 48 -25.28 -12.58 5.23
C GLN A 48 -25.02 -12.25 3.75
N GLY A 49 -23.79 -11.87 3.44
CA GLY A 49 -23.27 -11.76 2.08
C GLY A 49 -22.27 -12.88 1.81
N VAL A 50 -22.28 -13.43 0.59
CA VAL A 50 -21.35 -14.49 0.19
C VAL A 50 -20.44 -13.97 -0.92
N ALA A 51 -19.14 -14.13 -0.73
CA ALA A 51 -18.15 -13.86 -1.77
C ALA A 51 -17.37 -15.13 -2.11
N MET A 52 -17.29 -15.44 -3.39
CA MET A 52 -16.56 -16.59 -3.93
C MET A 52 -15.41 -16.09 -4.79
N ILE A 53 -14.18 -16.37 -4.35
CA ILE A 53 -12.97 -15.98 -5.07
C ILE A 53 -12.39 -17.23 -5.73
N LEU A 54 -12.39 -17.25 -7.05
CA LEU A 54 -11.81 -18.31 -7.86
C LEU A 54 -10.37 -17.92 -8.21
N VAL A 55 -9.41 -18.60 -7.60
CA VAL A 55 -7.99 -18.28 -7.71
C VAL A 55 -7.16 -19.55 -7.98
N HIS A 56 -6.00 -19.38 -8.61
CA HIS A 56 -5.02 -20.44 -8.78
C HIS A 56 -4.57 -21.00 -7.43
N GLU A 57 -4.46 -22.34 -7.32
CA GLU A 57 -4.26 -23.06 -6.06
C GLU A 57 -3.08 -22.57 -5.20
N PRO A 58 -1.88 -22.28 -5.75
CA PRO A 58 -0.75 -21.76 -4.96
C PRO A 58 -1.05 -20.44 -4.25
N LYS A 59 -1.94 -19.62 -4.82
CA LYS A 59 -2.31 -18.29 -4.30
C LYS A 59 -3.47 -18.36 -3.31
N LYS A 60 -4.15 -19.50 -3.16
CA LYS A 60 -5.29 -19.67 -2.26
C LYS A 60 -4.95 -19.30 -0.82
N ASN A 61 -3.80 -19.77 -0.32
CA ASN A 61 -3.38 -19.50 1.07
C ASN A 61 -3.03 -18.02 1.28
N PHE A 62 -2.43 -17.38 0.29
CA PHE A 62 -2.19 -15.94 0.28
C PHE A 62 -3.51 -15.19 0.46
N TYR A 63 -4.47 -15.35 -0.46
CA TYR A 63 -5.75 -14.64 -0.37
C TYR A 63 -6.52 -14.99 0.89
N ARG A 64 -6.53 -16.26 1.33
CA ARG A 64 -7.17 -16.66 2.59
C ARG A 64 -6.60 -15.86 3.77
N LYS A 65 -5.28 -15.78 3.90
CA LYS A 65 -4.64 -15.03 4.99
C LYS A 65 -5.05 -13.54 4.95
N PHE A 66 -5.00 -12.92 3.78
CA PHE A 66 -5.32 -11.49 3.62
C PHE A 66 -6.79 -11.13 3.78
N LEU A 67 -7.72 -12.08 3.66
CA LEU A 67 -9.14 -11.81 3.88
C LEU A 67 -9.52 -11.86 5.36
N TYR A 68 -8.75 -12.58 6.18
CA TYR A 68 -9.02 -12.74 7.61
C TYR A 68 -8.07 -11.95 8.51
N GLU A 69 -6.89 -11.57 8.01
CA GLU A 69 -5.93 -10.72 8.71
C GLU A 69 -5.83 -9.35 8.03
N PRO A 70 -5.79 -8.25 8.78
CA PRO A 70 -5.63 -6.91 8.22
C PRO A 70 -4.28 -6.79 7.49
N PHE A 71 -4.30 -6.15 6.31
CA PHE A 71 -3.11 -5.94 5.49
C PHE A 71 -2.14 -4.99 6.18
N PRO A 72 -0.85 -5.37 6.36
CA PRO A 72 0.16 -4.44 6.83
C PRO A 72 0.41 -3.39 5.74
N VAL A 73 -0.12 -2.19 5.93
CA VAL A 73 0.11 -1.07 5.02
C VAL A 73 1.51 -0.51 5.29
N GLU A 74 2.32 -0.43 4.24
CA GLU A 74 3.64 0.20 4.28
C GLU A 74 3.64 1.46 3.42
N SER A 75 4.55 2.39 3.72
CA SER A 75 4.68 3.62 2.96
C SER A 75 5.42 3.38 1.65
N GLN A 76 4.89 3.92 0.55
CA GLN A 76 5.57 3.93 -0.75
C GLN A 76 6.28 5.25 -1.03
N LEU A 77 6.48 6.12 -0.03
CA LEU A 77 7.11 7.43 -0.24
C LEU A 77 8.53 7.32 -0.83
N LYS A 78 9.32 6.33 -0.37
CA LYS A 78 10.65 6.02 -0.93
C LYS A 78 10.57 5.47 -2.37
N ALA A 79 9.43 4.89 -2.77
CA ALA A 79 9.28 4.25 -4.06
C ALA A 79 8.91 5.24 -5.17
N HIS A 80 9.30 4.92 -6.40
CA HIS A 80 8.80 5.57 -7.64
C HIS A 80 8.95 7.11 -7.70
N HIS A 81 10.09 7.65 -7.27
CA HIS A 81 10.42 9.09 -7.31
C HIS A 81 9.48 10.01 -6.49
N ALA A 82 8.50 9.46 -5.77
CA ALA A 82 7.51 10.23 -5.03
C ALA A 82 8.14 11.14 -3.96
N LEU A 83 9.24 10.68 -3.35
CA LEU A 83 10.02 11.47 -2.40
C LEU A 83 10.60 12.74 -3.04
N HIS A 84 11.25 12.63 -4.20
CA HIS A 84 11.86 13.78 -4.86
C HIS A 84 10.80 14.81 -5.29
N ASP A 85 9.66 14.34 -5.80
CA ASP A 85 8.55 15.22 -6.20
C ASP A 85 7.94 15.93 -4.98
N ALA A 86 7.73 15.20 -3.87
CA ALA A 86 7.21 15.77 -2.63
C ALA A 86 8.17 16.82 -2.04
N LEU A 87 9.46 16.52 -1.94
CA LEU A 87 10.46 17.46 -1.44
C LEU A 87 10.57 18.69 -2.34
N ASN A 88 10.59 18.50 -3.66
CA ASN A 88 10.66 19.60 -4.62
C ASN A 88 9.43 20.53 -4.51
N ALA A 89 8.23 19.97 -4.31
CA ALA A 89 7.02 20.75 -4.11
C ALA A 89 7.09 21.60 -2.82
N GLU A 90 7.58 21.04 -1.73
CA GLU A 90 7.71 21.75 -0.44
C GLU A 90 8.84 22.80 -0.45
N ILE A 91 9.92 22.56 -1.20
CA ILE A 91 10.97 23.56 -1.46
C ILE A 91 10.40 24.72 -2.28
N ALA A 92 9.67 24.42 -3.37
CA ALA A 92 9.00 25.43 -4.18
C ALA A 92 7.93 26.21 -3.39
N GLY A 93 7.29 25.55 -2.42
CA GLY A 93 6.35 26.13 -1.46
C GLY A 93 6.98 26.96 -0.34
N ASN A 94 8.31 27.06 -0.28
CA ASN A 94 9.07 27.70 0.81
C ASN A 94 8.84 27.09 2.20
N ALA A 95 8.31 25.87 2.29
CA ALA A 95 8.17 25.14 3.55
C ALA A 95 9.51 24.54 3.99
N ILE A 96 10.30 24.02 3.05
CA ILE A 96 11.64 23.49 3.28
C ILE A 96 12.67 24.48 2.75
N LYS A 97 13.52 25.02 3.62
CA LYS A 97 14.62 25.95 3.26
C LYS A 97 15.99 25.40 3.60
N SER A 98 16.03 24.48 4.56
CA SER A 98 17.25 23.83 5.03
C SER A 98 17.11 22.30 5.02
N ARG A 99 18.25 21.61 5.13
CA ARG A 99 18.27 20.14 5.27
C ARG A 99 17.59 19.68 6.57
N ALA A 100 17.72 20.47 7.63
CA ALA A 100 17.05 20.20 8.90
C ALA A 100 15.52 20.26 8.74
N ASP A 101 15.02 21.21 7.93
CA ASP A 101 13.58 21.33 7.64
C ASP A 101 13.09 20.13 6.83
N ALA A 102 13.91 19.59 5.92
CA ALA A 102 13.58 18.39 5.15
C ALA A 102 13.51 17.14 6.05
N ALA A 103 14.47 16.98 6.96
CA ALA A 103 14.43 15.90 7.95
C ALA A 103 13.21 16.03 8.85
N GLU A 104 12.90 17.24 9.33
CA GLU A 104 11.70 17.52 10.11
C GLU A 104 10.43 17.17 9.33
N TYR A 105 10.32 17.59 8.06
CA TYR A 105 9.19 17.25 7.19
C TYR A 105 8.97 15.74 7.10
N LEU A 106 10.04 14.96 6.92
CA LEU A 106 9.93 13.50 6.87
C LEU A 106 9.39 12.90 8.16
N THR A 107 9.68 13.48 9.33
CA THR A 107 9.13 12.99 10.61
C THR A 107 7.60 13.07 10.69
N TRP A 108 6.97 13.99 9.94
CA TRP A 108 5.52 14.14 9.89
C TRP A 108 4.83 13.13 8.97
N THR A 109 5.60 12.41 8.14
CA THR A 109 5.05 11.49 7.15
C THR A 109 4.69 10.14 7.75
N TYR A 110 3.80 9.41 7.06
CA TYR A 110 3.53 8.00 7.38
C TYR A 110 4.78 7.12 7.20
N PHE A 111 5.68 7.51 6.29
CA PHE A 111 6.95 6.83 6.07
C PHE A 111 7.79 6.75 7.35
N PHE A 112 8.01 7.86 8.05
CA PHE A 112 8.80 7.85 9.28
C PHE A 112 8.23 6.92 10.36
N ARG A 113 6.90 6.94 10.54
CA ARG A 113 6.24 6.03 11.49
C ARG A 113 6.45 4.55 11.14
N ARG A 114 6.42 4.21 9.85
CA ARG A 114 6.65 2.84 9.40
C ARG A 114 8.12 2.45 9.40
N LEU A 115 9.03 3.38 9.10
CA LEU A 115 10.46 3.18 9.19
C LEU A 115 10.87 2.78 10.62
N CYS A 116 10.35 3.46 11.64
CA CYS A 116 10.61 3.11 13.04
C CYS A 116 9.99 1.75 13.46
N ALA A 117 8.87 1.34 12.84
CA ALA A 117 8.17 0.12 13.20
C ALA A 117 8.66 -1.13 12.46
N ASN A 118 9.15 -0.97 11.22
CA ASN A 118 9.63 -2.04 10.36
C ASN A 118 10.81 -1.57 9.49
N PRO A 119 11.98 -1.28 10.10
CA PRO A 119 13.13 -0.72 9.38
C PRO A 119 13.62 -1.60 8.23
N SER A 120 13.59 -2.93 8.43
CA SER A 120 14.07 -3.91 7.45
C SER A 120 13.28 -3.91 6.14
N TYR A 121 12.01 -3.46 6.15
CA TYR A 121 11.24 -3.29 4.91
C TYR A 121 11.77 -2.17 4.01
N TYR A 122 12.44 -1.18 4.61
CA TYR A 122 12.97 0.00 3.92
C TYR A 122 14.48 -0.08 3.67
N ASP A 123 15.07 -1.27 3.82
CA ASP A 123 16.52 -1.52 3.72
C ASP A 123 17.35 -0.77 4.79
N CYS A 124 16.74 -0.44 5.93
CA CYS A 124 17.44 0.14 7.06
C CYS A 124 17.95 -0.99 7.97
N GLU A 125 19.26 -1.21 8.00
CA GLU A 125 19.91 -2.28 8.78
C GLU A 125 19.89 -2.00 10.29
N ASP A 126 20.05 -0.72 10.67
CA ASP A 126 20.04 -0.29 12.07
C ASP A 126 18.74 0.44 12.44
N GLY A 127 17.84 -0.28 13.12
CA GLY A 127 16.59 0.25 13.65
C GLY A 127 16.72 1.10 14.91
N SER A 128 17.94 1.39 15.37
CA SER A 128 18.16 2.30 16.49
C SER A 128 17.75 3.73 16.11
N PRO A 129 17.40 4.60 17.09
CA PRO A 129 17.08 6.00 16.80
C PRO A 129 18.21 6.74 16.06
N ASP A 130 19.47 6.37 16.33
CA ASP A 130 20.63 6.96 15.65
C ASP A 130 20.79 6.41 14.23
N GLY A 131 20.60 5.10 14.03
CA GLY A 131 20.61 4.47 12.71
C GLY A 131 19.53 5.01 11.78
N ILE A 132 18.32 5.24 12.30
CA ILE A 132 17.22 5.87 11.56
C ILE A 132 17.57 7.31 11.17
N ARG A 133 18.25 8.07 12.04
CA ARG A 133 18.68 9.44 11.72
C ARG A 133 19.71 9.44 10.60
N VAL A 134 20.73 8.59 10.69
CA VAL A 134 21.74 8.44 9.63
C VAL A 134 21.08 8.06 8.31
N PHE A 135 20.13 7.11 8.35
CA PHE A 135 19.39 6.69 7.16
C PHE A 135 18.56 7.82 6.53
N LEU A 136 17.91 8.66 7.35
CA LEU A 136 17.15 9.82 6.83
C LEU A 136 18.07 10.88 6.23
N ASP A 137 19.24 11.11 6.84
CA ASP A 137 20.23 12.05 6.30
C ASP A 137 20.77 11.56 4.95
N GLU A 138 21.13 10.28 4.83
CA GLU A 138 21.54 9.66 3.56
C GLU A 138 20.45 9.76 2.49
N LEU A 139 19.18 9.58 2.88
CA LEU A 139 18.04 9.68 1.98
C LEU A 139 17.81 11.10 1.45
N ILE A 140 18.17 12.14 2.22
CA ILE A 140 18.07 13.54 1.80
C ILE A 140 19.28 13.96 0.94
N GLU A 141 20.43 13.31 1.10
CA GLU A 141 21.64 13.62 0.32
C GLU A 141 21.67 12.97 -1.07
N GLY A 142 20.99 11.84 -1.26
CA GLY A 142 20.91 11.12 -2.54
C GLY A 142 19.92 11.71 -3.54
#